data_AF-A0A7J7E7F1-F1
#
_entry.id   AF-A0A7J7E7F1-F1
#
_cell.length_a   1.000
_cell.length_b   1.000
_cell.length_c   1.000
_cell.angle_alpha   90.00
_cell.angle_beta   90.00
_cell.angle_gamma   90.00
#
_symmetry.space_group_name_H-M   'P 1'
#
loop_
_entity.id
_entity.type
_entity.pdbx_description
1 polymer ?
#
loop_
_entity_poly.entity_id
_entity_poly.type
_entity_poly.pdbx_seq_one_letter_code
_entity_poly.pdbx_strand_id
1 'polypeptide(L)'
;MTSEAKRHLARVSPDPEASGLVPPPSSRQAGAVAMTARGTPSRFLTSVLHNGLGRYVQQLQRLSFRLSRDGPSSRGAREFVEREVTDFARRNPGVVIYVNSRPCCVPRVVAEYLNGAVREESIHCKSVEEIATLVQKLADQSGLDVIRIRKPFHTDSPSIQGQWHPFTNKATTLGGLRPREVQDPAAAQDAAKLLSEGAGPCGHSIVALPQEHIAAAIHSAQAAGQCHQPIGHWPEIVCSCTAEPPARLARPNEYFRRRPRPPPRRQAT
;
A
#
# COMPACT_ATOMS: atom_id res chain seq x y z
N MET A 1 -26.60 -15.40 94.96
CA MET A 1 -25.58 -15.77 95.96
C MET A 1 -24.82 -16.98 95.43
N THR A 2 -23.48 -16.93 95.54
CA THR A 2 -22.49 -18.04 95.47
C THR A 2 -22.44 -18.87 94.17
N SER A 3 -21.43 -18.63 93.31
CA SER A 3 -20.12 -19.33 93.24
C SER A 3 -20.20 -20.48 92.21
N GLU A 4 -19.28 -20.63 91.26
CA GLU A 4 -17.92 -21.08 91.52
C GLU A 4 -17.01 -20.88 90.30
N ALA A 5 -15.73 -20.77 90.60
CA ALA A 5 -14.61 -20.64 89.67
C ALA A 5 -14.13 -22.01 89.17
N LYS A 6 -13.49 -22.06 87.98
CA LYS A 6 -12.06 -22.44 87.83
C LYS A 6 -11.66 -22.77 86.39
N ARG A 7 -10.54 -22.14 86.04
CA ARG A 7 -9.30 -22.69 85.43
C ARG A 7 -9.26 -22.98 83.93
N HIS A 8 -8.39 -22.17 83.31
CA HIS A 8 -7.58 -22.46 82.14
C HIS A 8 -6.94 -23.86 82.13
N LEU A 9 -6.91 -24.46 80.94
CA LEU A 9 -5.75 -25.21 80.45
C LEU A 9 -5.57 -25.00 78.94
N ALA A 10 -4.32 -24.98 78.52
CA ALA A 10 -3.80 -24.49 77.25
C ALA A 10 -4.23 -25.32 76.02
N ARG A 11 -4.43 -24.62 74.90
CA ARG A 11 -4.55 -25.19 73.55
C ARG A 11 -3.21 -25.73 73.07
N VAL A 12 -3.20 -26.99 72.67
CA VAL A 12 -2.17 -27.61 71.83
C VAL A 12 -2.61 -27.48 70.37
N SER A 13 -1.76 -26.90 69.53
CA SER A 13 -1.91 -26.88 68.07
C SER A 13 -1.57 -28.24 67.45
N PRO A 14 -2.15 -28.56 66.28
CA PRO A 14 -1.38 -29.24 65.25
C PRO A 14 -1.38 -28.46 63.92
N ASP A 15 -0.23 -28.50 63.25
CA ASP A 15 0.10 -27.85 61.99
C ASP A 15 -0.74 -28.34 60.79
N PRO A 16 -1.05 -27.49 59.80
CA PRO A 16 -1.58 -27.91 58.51
C PRO A 16 -0.46 -28.11 57.46
N GLU A 17 -0.28 -29.36 57.04
CA GLU A 17 0.46 -29.75 55.83
C GLU A 17 -0.18 -29.15 54.57
N ALA A 18 0.61 -28.38 53.84
CA ALA A 18 0.25 -27.69 52.60
C ALA A 18 0.40 -28.61 51.39
N SER A 19 -0.71 -29.04 50.80
CA SER A 19 -0.74 -29.64 49.46
C SER A 19 -0.92 -28.55 48.40
N GLY A 20 0.17 -28.17 47.74
CA GLY A 20 0.17 -27.28 46.60
C GLY A 20 -0.32 -27.98 45.32
N LEU A 21 -1.45 -27.52 44.78
CA LEU A 21 -1.80 -27.75 43.38
C LEU A 21 -1.45 -26.50 42.57
N VAL A 22 -0.41 -26.61 41.75
CA VAL A 22 -0.05 -25.63 40.72
C VAL A 22 -0.99 -25.82 39.52
N PRO A 23 -1.70 -24.77 39.03
CA PRO A 23 -2.52 -24.89 37.83
C PRO A 23 -1.64 -25.08 36.58
N PRO A 24 -2.10 -25.86 35.57
CA PRO A 24 -1.31 -26.14 34.37
C PRO A 24 -1.07 -24.87 33.53
N PRO A 25 0.06 -24.80 32.81
CA PRO A 25 0.39 -23.63 32.01
C PRO A 25 -0.60 -23.47 30.86
N SER A 26 -1.26 -22.30 30.86
CA SER A 26 -2.01 -21.74 29.75
C SER A 26 -1.34 -22.04 28.41
N SER A 27 -2.13 -22.60 27.49
CA SER A 27 -1.80 -22.74 26.07
C SER A 27 -1.11 -21.48 25.57
N ARG A 28 0.12 -21.65 25.04
CA ARG A 28 0.91 -20.60 24.38
C ARG A 28 -0.02 -19.70 23.57
N GLN A 29 -0.25 -18.49 24.06
CA GLN A 29 -0.79 -17.42 23.25
C GLN A 29 0.17 -17.27 22.06
N ALA A 30 -0.29 -17.63 20.87
CA ALA A 30 0.33 -17.16 19.64
C ALA A 30 0.50 -15.65 19.79
N GLY A 31 1.75 -15.19 19.76
CA GLY A 31 2.11 -13.83 20.12
C GLY A 31 1.21 -12.83 19.41
N ALA A 32 0.57 -11.95 20.19
CA ALA A 32 -0.09 -10.78 19.66
C ALA A 32 0.98 -9.94 18.95
N VAL A 33 1.11 -10.11 17.63
CA VAL A 33 1.93 -9.22 16.81
C VAL A 33 1.33 -7.83 17.00
N ALA A 34 2.03 -6.98 17.74
CA ALA A 34 1.57 -5.62 17.98
C ALA A 34 1.28 -4.96 16.62
N MET A 35 0.04 -4.49 16.45
CA MET A 35 -0.48 -3.79 15.25
C MET A 35 0.21 -2.43 15.09
N THR A 36 1.53 -2.45 14.95
CA THR A 36 2.39 -1.28 14.83
C THR A 36 2.71 -1.06 13.35
N ALA A 37 3.01 0.19 13.01
CA ALA A 37 3.40 0.58 11.65
C ALA A 37 4.60 -0.19 11.08
N ARG A 38 5.44 -0.80 11.94
CA ARG A 38 6.61 -1.61 11.57
C ARG A 38 6.27 -3.08 11.32
N GLY A 39 5.24 -3.60 11.98
CA GLY A 39 4.79 -5.00 11.83
C GLY A 39 3.72 -5.22 10.77
N THR A 40 3.20 -4.15 10.15
CA THR A 40 2.14 -4.19 9.14
C THR A 40 2.61 -3.61 7.81
N PRO A 41 2.15 -4.15 6.66
CA PRO A 41 2.49 -3.59 5.36
C PRO A 41 1.93 -2.17 5.22
N SER A 42 2.50 -1.41 4.29
CA SER A 42 2.06 -0.04 3.99
C SER A 42 2.16 0.22 2.50
N ARG A 43 1.34 1.16 2.02
CA ARG A 43 1.36 1.61 0.62
C ARG A 43 1.37 3.13 0.52
N PHE A 44 1.64 3.64 -0.67
CA PHE A 44 1.39 5.04 -1.01
C PHE A 44 -0.06 5.24 -1.44
N LEU A 45 -0.53 6.48 -1.34
CA LEU A 45 -1.83 6.86 -1.86
C LEU A 45 -1.76 6.80 -3.39
N THR A 46 -2.75 6.16 -4.00
CA THR A 46 -2.88 6.03 -5.46
C THR A 46 -4.36 5.80 -5.81
N SER A 47 -4.71 5.99 -7.08
CA SER A 47 -6.04 5.74 -7.63
C SER A 47 -5.99 4.56 -8.60
N VAL A 48 -7.09 3.82 -8.73
CA VAL A 48 -7.21 2.76 -9.73
C VAL A 48 -7.49 3.41 -11.09
N LEU A 49 -6.64 3.16 -12.09
CA LEU A 49 -6.78 3.69 -13.46
C LEU A 49 -7.02 5.20 -13.54
N HIS A 50 -6.41 5.98 -12.63
CA HIS A 50 -6.57 7.44 -12.54
C HIS A 50 -8.04 7.90 -12.49
N ASN A 51 -8.87 7.15 -11.77
CA ASN A 51 -10.27 7.48 -11.56
C ASN A 51 -10.43 8.93 -11.08
N GLY A 52 -11.32 9.68 -11.73
CA GLY A 52 -11.57 11.10 -11.44
C GLY A 52 -10.82 12.12 -12.31
N LEU A 53 -9.81 11.73 -13.11
CA LEU A 53 -9.18 12.66 -14.06
C LEU A 53 -10.07 12.95 -15.28
N GLY A 54 -10.65 11.91 -15.88
CA GLY A 54 -11.57 12.05 -17.02
C GLY A 54 -13.03 11.90 -16.61
N ARG A 55 -13.37 10.72 -16.10
CA ARG A 55 -14.69 10.42 -15.51
C ARG A 55 -14.53 9.58 -14.26
N TYR A 56 -15.56 9.61 -13.43
CA TYR A 56 -15.69 8.69 -12.30
C TYR A 56 -16.26 7.35 -12.76
N VAL A 57 -15.65 6.25 -12.32
CA VAL A 57 -16.15 4.88 -12.46
C VAL A 57 -16.23 4.25 -11.07
N GLN A 58 -17.41 3.73 -10.72
CA GLN A 58 -17.62 2.98 -9.49
C GLN A 58 -16.78 1.68 -9.52
N GLN A 59 -16.00 1.45 -8.47
CA GLN A 59 -15.03 0.34 -8.44
C GLN A 59 -15.64 -0.97 -7.95
N LEU A 60 -16.70 -0.91 -7.17
CA LEU A 60 -17.46 -2.08 -6.75
C LEU A 60 -18.15 -2.69 -7.97
N GLN A 61 -17.88 -3.95 -8.26
CA GLN A 61 -18.47 -4.67 -9.39
C GLN A 61 -19.64 -5.56 -8.95
N ARG A 62 -19.46 -6.28 -7.85
CA ARG A 62 -20.41 -7.31 -7.41
C ARG A 62 -20.53 -7.36 -5.90
N LEU A 63 -21.77 -7.54 -5.43
CA LEU A 63 -22.07 -7.92 -4.05
C LEU A 63 -22.75 -9.29 -4.02
N SER A 64 -22.21 -10.20 -3.22
CA SER A 64 -22.82 -11.51 -2.98
C SER A 64 -23.19 -11.67 -1.52
N PHE A 65 -24.49 -11.70 -1.23
CA PHE A 65 -25.03 -11.95 0.09
C PHE A 65 -25.21 -13.46 0.33
N ARG A 66 -24.73 -13.92 1.48
CA ARG A 66 -24.96 -15.27 2.00
C ARG A 66 -25.76 -15.11 3.29
N LEU A 67 -27.01 -15.53 3.26
CA LEU A 67 -27.95 -15.36 4.38
C LEU A 67 -28.77 -16.64 4.59
N SER A 68 -29.25 -16.83 5.80
CA SER A 68 -30.11 -17.97 6.15
C SER A 68 -31.56 -17.55 6.30
N ARG A 69 -32.47 -18.44 5.86
CA ARG A 69 -33.92 -18.21 5.97
C ARG A 69 -34.38 -18.20 7.42
N ASP A 70 -33.89 -19.14 8.23
CA ASP A 70 -34.49 -19.46 9.54
C ASP A 70 -33.66 -18.93 10.72
N GLY A 71 -32.38 -18.61 10.53
CA GLY A 71 -31.47 -18.23 11.62
C GLY A 71 -31.73 -16.82 12.18
N PRO A 72 -31.70 -16.63 13.52
CA PRO A 72 -31.86 -15.31 14.13
C PRO A 72 -30.67 -14.39 13.83
N SER A 73 -29.47 -14.95 13.65
CA SER A 73 -28.26 -14.22 13.29
C SER A 73 -28.34 -13.49 11.95
N SER A 74 -29.26 -13.93 11.07
CA SER A 74 -29.49 -13.38 9.74
C SER A 74 -30.76 -12.53 9.66
N ARG A 75 -31.37 -12.15 10.79
CA ARG A 75 -32.60 -11.35 10.83
C ARG A 75 -32.45 -10.01 10.10
N GLY A 76 -31.47 -9.19 10.49
CA GLY A 76 -31.25 -7.88 9.85
C GLY A 76 -30.87 -7.99 8.37
N ALA A 77 -30.11 -9.02 8.00
CA ALA A 77 -29.77 -9.27 6.60
C ALA A 77 -30.99 -9.61 5.73
N ARG A 78 -31.98 -10.34 6.27
CA ARG A 78 -33.24 -10.63 5.57
C ARG A 78 -34.07 -9.37 5.38
N GLU A 79 -34.24 -8.59 6.45
CA GLU A 79 -35.01 -7.35 6.40
C GLU A 79 -34.37 -6.30 5.46
N PHE A 80 -33.04 -6.23 5.41
CA PHE A 80 -32.31 -5.42 4.43
C PHE A 80 -32.59 -5.86 2.98
N VAL A 81 -32.62 -7.17 2.72
CA VAL A 81 -32.94 -7.70 1.37
C VAL A 81 -34.40 -7.46 0.99
N GLU A 82 -35.32 -7.44 1.94
CA GLU A 82 -36.73 -7.18 1.68
C GLU A 82 -37.01 -5.70 1.37
N ARG A 83 -36.33 -4.77 2.05
CA ARG A 83 -36.65 -3.33 1.99
C ARG A 83 -35.64 -2.49 1.20
N GLU A 84 -34.35 -2.67 1.47
CA GLU A 84 -33.30 -1.70 1.08
C GLU A 84 -32.50 -2.11 -0.16
N VAL A 85 -32.32 -3.41 -0.41
CA VAL A 85 -31.43 -3.90 -1.48
C VAL A 85 -31.87 -3.45 -2.87
N THR A 86 -33.18 -3.37 -3.10
CA THR A 86 -33.76 -2.96 -4.40
C THR A 86 -33.47 -1.49 -4.68
N ASP A 87 -33.61 -0.63 -3.67
CA ASP A 87 -33.33 0.80 -3.81
C ASP A 87 -31.83 1.07 -3.90
N PHE A 88 -31.00 0.29 -3.20
CA PHE A 88 -29.55 0.32 -3.40
C PHE A 88 -29.16 -0.07 -4.84
N ALA A 89 -29.77 -1.12 -5.41
CA ALA A 89 -29.51 -1.54 -6.80
C ALA A 89 -29.92 -0.48 -7.82
N ARG A 90 -31.05 0.21 -7.59
CA ARG A 90 -31.51 1.31 -8.45
C ARG A 90 -30.55 2.51 -8.41
N ARG A 91 -29.99 2.83 -7.24
CA ARG A 91 -28.98 3.90 -7.09
C ARG A 91 -27.65 3.54 -7.75
N ASN A 92 -27.31 2.25 -7.81
CA ASN A 92 -26.01 1.76 -8.29
C ASN A 92 -26.20 0.76 -9.44
N PRO A 93 -26.62 1.21 -10.64
CA PRO A 93 -26.91 0.30 -11.77
C PRO A 93 -25.67 -0.43 -12.30
N GLY A 94 -24.45 0.03 -11.98
CA GLY A 94 -23.19 -0.64 -12.33
C GLY A 94 -22.83 -1.83 -11.44
N VAL A 95 -23.53 -2.04 -10.32
CA VAL A 95 -23.24 -3.08 -9.34
C VAL A 95 -24.20 -4.25 -9.50
N VAL A 96 -23.67 -5.46 -9.68
CA VAL A 96 -24.48 -6.68 -9.73
C VAL A 96 -24.64 -7.27 -8.32
N ILE A 97 -25.87 -7.51 -7.90
CA ILE A 97 -26.17 -8.03 -6.56
C ILE A 97 -26.73 -9.44 -6.66
N TYR A 98 -26.11 -10.38 -5.95
CA TYR A 98 -26.59 -11.74 -5.78
C TYR A 98 -27.03 -11.98 -4.34
N VAL A 99 -28.19 -12.61 -4.20
CA VAL A 99 -28.71 -13.04 -2.90
C VAL A 99 -28.77 -14.57 -2.89
N ASN A 100 -27.93 -15.19 -2.08
CA ASN A 100 -27.92 -16.63 -1.88
C ASN A 100 -28.51 -16.94 -0.50
N SER A 101 -29.79 -17.34 -0.50
CA SER A 101 -30.46 -17.87 0.67
C SER A 101 -30.10 -19.35 0.84
N ARG A 102 -29.20 -19.63 1.78
CA ARG A 102 -28.74 -20.98 2.10
C ARG A 102 -28.57 -21.14 3.60
N PRO A 103 -28.74 -22.35 4.15
CA PRO A 103 -28.49 -22.58 5.57
C PRO A 103 -27.08 -22.14 5.96
N CYS A 104 -26.98 -21.15 6.85
CA CYS A 104 -25.71 -20.65 7.37
C CYS A 104 -25.89 -20.03 8.77
N CYS A 105 -24.90 -20.24 9.65
CA CYS A 105 -24.91 -19.68 11.01
C CYS A 105 -24.46 -18.21 11.05
N VAL A 106 -23.53 -17.83 10.17
CA VAL A 106 -22.93 -16.49 10.12
C VAL A 106 -23.18 -15.91 8.72
N PRO A 107 -24.10 -14.94 8.57
CA PRO A 107 -24.34 -14.30 7.28
C PRO A 107 -23.16 -13.40 6.90
N ARG A 108 -22.87 -13.32 5.60
CA ARG A 108 -21.71 -12.60 5.05
C ARG A 108 -22.07 -11.88 3.77
N VAL A 109 -21.37 -10.79 3.51
CA VAL A 109 -21.36 -10.09 2.23
C VAL A 109 -19.97 -10.17 1.62
N VAL A 110 -19.89 -10.52 0.34
CA VAL A 110 -18.65 -10.55 -0.43
C VAL A 110 -18.73 -9.45 -1.48
N ALA A 111 -17.80 -8.50 -1.40
CA ALA A 111 -17.63 -7.41 -2.35
C ALA A 111 -16.43 -7.68 -3.27
N GLU A 112 -16.68 -7.68 -4.58
CA GLU A 112 -15.66 -7.83 -5.62
C GLU A 112 -15.47 -6.50 -6.34
N TYR A 113 -14.22 -6.10 -6.54
CA TYR A 113 -13.85 -4.82 -7.16
C TYR A 113 -13.19 -5.03 -8.52
N LEU A 114 -13.18 -3.99 -9.37
CA LEU A 114 -12.61 -4.04 -10.71
C LEU A 114 -11.11 -4.39 -10.76
N ASN A 115 -10.36 -4.06 -9.70
CA ASN A 115 -8.95 -4.43 -9.57
C ASN A 115 -8.72 -5.90 -9.16
N GLY A 116 -9.79 -6.70 -9.04
CA GLY A 116 -9.74 -8.10 -8.62
C GLY A 116 -9.69 -8.30 -7.10
N ALA A 117 -9.69 -7.23 -6.30
CA ALA A 117 -9.75 -7.35 -4.85
C ALA A 117 -11.10 -7.91 -4.41
N VAL A 118 -11.07 -8.77 -3.39
CA VAL A 118 -12.27 -9.35 -2.79
C VAL A 118 -12.26 -9.03 -1.30
N ARG A 119 -13.35 -8.44 -0.80
CA ARG A 119 -13.56 -8.13 0.61
C ARG A 119 -14.76 -8.90 1.12
N GLU A 120 -14.54 -9.77 2.10
CA GLU A 120 -15.61 -10.48 2.79
C GLU A 120 -15.82 -9.86 4.17
N GLU A 121 -17.04 -9.39 4.45
CA GLU A 121 -17.42 -8.86 5.75
C GLU A 121 -18.57 -9.68 6.35
N SER A 122 -18.51 -9.94 7.66
CA SER A 122 -19.61 -10.57 8.38
C SER A 122 -20.70 -9.54 8.70
N ILE A 123 -21.95 -9.97 8.53
CA ILE A 123 -23.16 -9.18 8.87
C ILE A 123 -23.97 -9.85 9.97
N HIS A 124 -23.28 -10.63 10.80
CA HIS A 124 -23.87 -11.39 11.90
C HIS A 124 -24.48 -10.48 12.95
N CYS A 125 -25.77 -10.69 13.25
CA CYS A 125 -26.52 -9.96 14.28
C CYS A 125 -26.48 -8.42 14.15
N LYS A 126 -26.30 -7.91 12.92
CA LYS A 126 -26.33 -6.47 12.63
C LYS A 126 -27.76 -5.99 12.35
N SER A 127 -28.03 -4.72 12.66
CA SER A 127 -29.29 -4.06 12.28
C SER A 127 -29.32 -3.75 10.78
N VAL A 128 -30.49 -3.37 10.26
CA VAL A 128 -30.65 -3.02 8.84
C VAL A 128 -29.83 -1.78 8.50
N GLU A 129 -29.82 -0.79 9.38
CA GLU A 129 -29.12 0.49 9.23
C GLU A 129 -27.60 0.29 9.24
N GLU A 130 -27.10 -0.59 10.12
CA GLU A 130 -25.68 -0.96 10.16
C GLU A 130 -25.26 -1.67 8.87
N ILE A 131 -26.11 -2.55 8.34
CA ILE A 131 -25.87 -3.24 7.07
C ILE A 131 -25.92 -2.27 5.90
N ALA A 132 -26.89 -1.34 5.88
CA ALA A 132 -27.00 -0.32 4.83
C ALA A 132 -25.77 0.60 4.81
N THR A 133 -25.33 1.06 5.98
CA THR A 133 -24.12 1.87 6.14
C THR A 133 -22.88 1.08 5.69
N LEU A 134 -22.81 -0.19 6.04
CA LEU A 134 -21.72 -1.07 5.62
C LEU A 134 -21.68 -1.26 4.09
N VAL A 135 -22.83 -1.56 3.47
CA VAL A 135 -22.92 -1.79 2.03
C VAL A 135 -22.59 -0.51 1.26
N GLN A 136 -23.04 0.65 1.75
CA GLN A 136 -22.67 1.94 1.17
C GLN A 136 -21.15 2.18 1.29
N LYS A 137 -20.56 1.93 2.45
CA LYS A 137 -19.10 1.99 2.65
C LYS A 137 -18.34 1.09 1.66
N LEU A 138 -18.82 -0.13 1.40
CA LEU A 138 -18.21 -1.03 0.41
C LEU A 138 -18.36 -0.49 -1.02
N ALA A 139 -19.48 0.16 -1.34
CA ALA A 139 -19.72 0.78 -2.64
C ALA A 139 -18.81 1.99 -2.91
N ASP A 140 -18.50 2.76 -1.87
CA ASP A 140 -17.67 3.96 -1.95
C ASP A 140 -16.17 3.65 -1.94
N GLN A 141 -15.78 2.42 -1.57
CA GLN A 141 -14.39 1.97 -1.54
C GLN A 141 -13.85 1.61 -2.94
N SER A 142 -12.53 1.69 -3.10
CA SER A 142 -11.84 1.45 -4.37
C SER A 142 -11.32 0.02 -4.57
N GLY A 143 -11.42 -0.83 -3.56
CA GLY A 143 -10.79 -2.17 -3.56
C GLY A 143 -9.29 -2.17 -3.27
N LEU A 144 -8.67 -1.01 -3.02
CA LEU A 144 -7.28 -0.96 -2.54
C LEU A 144 -7.16 -1.46 -1.10
N ASP A 145 -5.98 -1.95 -0.74
CA ASP A 145 -5.74 -2.45 0.60
C ASP A 145 -5.93 -1.40 1.69
N VAL A 146 -6.73 -1.79 2.70
CA VAL A 146 -6.96 -1.02 3.93
C VAL A 146 -5.79 -1.26 4.87
N ILE A 147 -4.65 -0.67 4.52
CA ILE A 147 -3.40 -0.70 5.28
C ILE A 147 -2.88 0.72 5.45
N ARG A 148 -1.83 0.89 6.26
CA ARG A 148 -1.27 2.22 6.53
C ARG A 148 -0.84 2.93 5.23
N ILE A 149 -1.42 4.10 5.00
CA ILE A 149 -1.02 5.00 3.92
C ILE A 149 0.16 5.85 4.42
N ARG A 150 1.26 5.85 3.66
CA ARG A 150 2.50 6.55 4.07
C ARG A 150 2.42 8.06 3.95
N LYS A 151 1.83 8.57 2.87
CA LYS A 151 1.69 10.00 2.57
C LYS A 151 0.24 10.27 2.17
N PRO A 152 -0.44 11.27 2.75
CA PRO A 152 -1.83 11.58 2.45
C PRO A 152 -2.02 12.37 1.14
N PHE A 153 -0.95 12.52 0.35
CA PHE A 153 -0.94 13.16 -0.95
C PHE A 153 -0.10 12.34 -1.93
N HIS A 154 -0.40 12.48 -3.21
CA HIS A 154 0.32 11.87 -4.31
C HIS A 154 0.30 12.83 -5.50
N THR A 155 1.43 12.96 -6.19
CA THR A 155 1.57 13.71 -7.43
C THR A 155 2.63 13.03 -8.29
N ASP A 156 2.34 12.90 -9.58
CA ASP A 156 3.32 12.42 -10.57
C ASP A 156 4.26 13.53 -11.03
N SER A 157 3.89 14.80 -10.79
CA SER A 157 4.66 16.00 -11.16
C SER A 157 4.94 16.85 -9.90
N PRO A 158 5.98 16.53 -9.12
CA PRO A 158 6.26 17.20 -7.85
C PRO A 158 6.92 18.58 -7.97
N SER A 159 7.56 18.91 -9.10
CA SER A 159 8.15 20.24 -9.35
C SER A 159 7.72 20.76 -10.73
N ILE A 160 7.52 22.08 -10.81
CA ILE A 160 7.11 22.80 -12.02
C ILE A 160 8.28 23.57 -12.65
N GLN A 161 9.15 24.17 -11.82
CA GLN A 161 10.26 25.04 -12.28
C GLN A 161 11.62 24.33 -12.31
N GLY A 162 11.62 23.01 -12.13
CA GLY A 162 12.82 22.20 -11.95
C GLY A 162 13.02 21.80 -10.49
N GLN A 163 13.48 20.57 -10.27
CA GLN A 163 13.80 20.11 -8.92
C GLN A 163 15.06 20.85 -8.42
N TRP A 164 15.05 21.26 -7.15
CA TRP A 164 16.24 21.84 -6.54
C TRP A 164 17.43 20.88 -6.66
N HIS A 165 18.57 21.42 -7.06
CA HIS A 165 19.85 20.74 -7.03
C HIS A 165 20.92 21.68 -6.43
N PRO A 166 22.06 21.16 -5.95
CA PRO A 166 23.07 21.97 -5.27
C PRO A 166 23.59 23.19 -6.06
N PHE A 167 23.47 23.17 -7.39
CA PHE A 167 23.93 24.24 -8.27
C PHE A 167 22.84 25.23 -8.69
N THR A 168 21.57 25.06 -8.27
CA THR A 168 20.45 25.92 -8.73
C THR A 168 20.69 27.40 -8.48
N ASN A 169 21.23 27.75 -7.31
CA ASN A 169 21.51 29.13 -6.91
C ASN A 169 23.02 29.43 -6.88
N LYS A 170 23.82 28.74 -7.70
CA LYS A 170 25.27 28.98 -7.82
C LYS A 170 25.57 29.63 -9.15
N ALA A 171 26.27 30.78 -9.11
CA ALA A 171 26.75 31.42 -10.33
C ALA A 171 27.78 30.54 -11.03
N THR A 172 27.70 30.48 -12.36
CA THR A 172 28.69 29.80 -13.19
C THR A 172 29.94 30.68 -13.33
N THR A 173 31.12 30.14 -13.06
CA THR A 173 32.39 30.83 -13.26
C THR A 173 32.70 30.94 -14.76
N LEU A 174 33.39 32.01 -15.17
CA LEU A 174 33.82 32.17 -16.57
C LEU A 174 34.73 31.00 -16.97
N GLY A 175 34.38 30.33 -18.07
CA GLY A 175 35.07 29.13 -18.53
C GLY A 175 34.87 27.88 -17.66
N GLY A 176 33.93 27.90 -16.70
CA GLY A 176 33.57 26.74 -15.89
C GLY A 176 34.69 26.24 -14.97
N LEU A 177 35.68 27.09 -14.69
CA LEU A 177 36.84 26.71 -13.89
C LEU A 177 36.47 26.40 -12.45
N ARG A 178 37.13 25.38 -11.91
CA ARG A 178 37.08 25.08 -10.49
C ARG A 178 37.91 26.10 -9.71
N PRO A 179 37.64 26.26 -8.40
CA PRO A 179 38.49 27.07 -7.55
C PRO A 179 39.96 26.65 -7.66
N ARG A 180 40.86 27.61 -7.89
CA ARG A 180 42.32 27.44 -8.05
C ARG A 180 42.76 26.71 -9.33
N GLU A 181 41.90 26.62 -10.34
CA GLU A 181 42.27 26.09 -11.65
C GLU A 181 42.82 27.21 -12.54
N VAL A 182 44.01 27.00 -13.13
CA VAL A 182 44.64 27.97 -14.05
C VAL A 182 44.11 27.71 -15.45
N GLN A 183 43.52 28.74 -16.07
CA GLN A 183 43.16 28.73 -17.50
C GLN A 183 44.43 28.84 -18.34
N ASP A 184 44.61 27.96 -19.33
CA ASP A 184 45.75 27.93 -20.25
C ASP A 184 47.13 28.10 -19.59
N PRO A 185 47.68 27.03 -18.97
CA PRO A 185 48.96 27.11 -18.27
C PRO A 185 50.13 27.56 -19.15
N ALA A 186 50.01 27.44 -20.48
CA ALA A 186 51.00 27.92 -21.44
C ALA A 186 51.05 29.46 -21.54
N ALA A 187 49.90 30.14 -21.56
CA ALA A 187 49.85 31.60 -21.66
C ALA A 187 50.33 32.30 -20.37
N ALA A 188 50.12 31.67 -19.21
CA ALA A 188 50.65 32.16 -17.93
C ALA A 188 52.18 32.10 -17.85
N GLN A 189 52.81 31.11 -18.50
CA GLN A 189 54.27 30.98 -18.57
C GLN A 189 54.90 32.07 -19.45
N ASP A 190 54.27 32.41 -20.58
CA ASP A 190 54.75 33.47 -21.47
C ASP A 190 54.61 34.88 -20.84
N ALA A 191 53.53 35.13 -20.10
CA ALA A 191 53.35 36.38 -19.36
C ALA A 191 54.36 36.54 -18.20
N ALA A 192 54.67 35.45 -17.47
CA ALA A 192 55.70 35.46 -16.43
C ALA A 192 57.11 35.70 -17.02
N LYS A 193 57.37 35.14 -18.21
CA LYS A 193 58.64 35.34 -18.93
C LYS A 193 58.81 36.78 -19.41
N LEU A 194 57.76 37.41 -19.95
CA LEU A 194 57.77 38.83 -20.34
C LEU A 194 57.96 39.79 -19.17
N LEU A 195 57.38 39.50 -17.99
CA LEU A 195 57.60 40.28 -16.78
C LEU A 195 59.01 40.09 -16.20
N SER A 196 59.64 38.93 -16.43
CA SER A 196 61.02 38.67 -16.02
C SER A 196 62.07 39.33 -16.93
N GLU A 197 61.75 39.58 -18.21
CA GLU A 197 62.65 40.26 -19.15
C GLU A 197 62.63 41.80 -18.99
N GLY A 198 61.64 42.37 -18.30
CA GLY A 198 61.55 43.80 -18.00
C GLY A 198 62.20 44.26 -16.69
N ALA A 199 62.69 43.34 -15.85
CA ALA A 199 63.29 43.66 -14.56
C ALA A 199 64.82 43.83 -14.69
N GLY A 200 65.26 45.07 -14.93
CA GLY A 200 66.64 45.49 -14.67
C GLY A 200 67.02 45.33 -13.18
N PRO A 201 68.31 45.36 -12.83
CA PRO A 201 68.79 44.91 -11.53
C PRO A 201 68.53 45.97 -10.46
N CYS A 202 67.34 45.95 -9.85
CA CYS A 202 67.09 46.57 -8.56
C CYS A 202 66.55 45.51 -7.62
N GLY A 203 67.47 44.92 -6.86
CA GLY A 203 67.17 43.87 -5.91
C GLY A 203 66.26 44.36 -4.80
N HIS A 204 65.18 43.63 -4.56
CA HIS A 204 64.64 43.38 -3.24
C HIS A 204 64.22 41.91 -3.19
N SER A 205 64.94 41.14 -2.38
CA SER A 205 64.57 39.76 -2.05
C SER A 205 63.28 39.80 -1.23
N ILE A 206 62.14 39.47 -1.84
CA ILE A 206 60.95 39.11 -1.08
C ILE A 206 61.16 37.65 -0.69
N VAL A 207 61.58 37.46 0.55
CA VAL A 207 61.66 36.16 1.23
C VAL A 207 60.28 35.52 1.18
N ALA A 208 60.15 34.46 0.39
CA ALA A 208 59.04 33.54 0.50
C ALA A 208 59.16 32.82 1.85
N LEU A 209 58.29 33.16 2.80
CA LEU A 209 58.15 32.42 4.05
C LEU A 209 57.39 31.11 3.79
N PRO A 210 57.83 29.98 4.36
CA PRO A 210 57.19 28.69 4.14
C PRO A 210 55.92 28.54 4.98
N GLN A 211 54.83 28.23 4.29
CA GLN A 211 53.89 27.13 4.59
C GLN A 211 53.54 26.86 6.07
N GLU A 212 52.39 27.36 6.49
CA GLU A 212 51.65 26.88 7.68
C GLU A 212 50.83 25.64 7.29
N HIS A 213 51.18 24.48 7.84
CA HIS A 213 50.43 23.23 7.71
C HIS A 213 49.24 23.22 8.69
N ILE A 214 48.01 23.13 8.18
CA ILE A 214 46.85 22.69 8.99
C ILE A 214 46.54 21.24 8.62
N ALA A 215 46.77 20.34 9.57
CA ALA A 215 46.35 18.94 9.47
C ALA A 215 44.84 18.84 9.69
N ALA A 216 44.08 18.65 8.61
CA ALA A 216 42.71 18.17 8.69
C ALA A 216 42.70 16.65 8.44
N ALA A 217 42.43 15.88 9.50
CA ALA A 217 42.20 14.45 9.37
C ALA A 217 40.88 14.23 8.61
N ILE A 218 40.98 13.72 7.38
CA ILE A 218 39.84 13.22 6.61
C ILE A 218 39.74 11.73 6.90
N HIS A 219 38.69 11.31 7.61
CA HIS A 219 38.33 9.90 7.71
C HIS A 219 37.84 9.41 6.34
N SER A 220 38.33 8.24 5.93
CA SER A 220 37.90 7.54 4.72
C SER A 220 36.42 7.20 4.78
N ALA A 221 35.63 7.72 3.83
CA ALA A 221 34.28 7.23 3.61
C ALA A 221 34.35 5.78 3.11
N GLN A 222 33.74 4.90 3.89
CA GLN A 222 33.58 3.48 3.63
C GLN A 222 32.82 3.26 2.31
N ALA A 223 33.35 2.40 1.43
CA ALA A 223 32.72 2.03 0.18
C ALA A 223 31.49 1.13 0.43
N ALA A 224 30.31 1.57 -0.01
CA ALA A 224 29.20 0.69 -0.32
C ALA A 224 28.92 0.84 -1.82
N GLY A 225 29.43 -0.11 -2.59
CA GLY A 225 29.16 -0.21 -4.02
C GLY A 225 27.69 -0.56 -4.29
N GLN A 226 27.19 -0.10 -5.42
CA GLN A 226 26.52 -0.99 -6.38
C GLN A 226 26.43 -0.32 -7.75
N CYS A 227 26.76 -1.15 -8.73
CA CYS A 227 26.98 -0.88 -10.13
C CYS A 227 25.72 -0.36 -10.85
N HIS A 228 25.89 0.66 -11.69
CA HIS A 228 25.05 0.85 -12.87
C HIS A 228 25.74 0.21 -14.08
N GLN A 229 24.97 -0.54 -14.86
CA GLN A 229 25.24 -0.82 -16.27
C GLN A 229 24.09 -0.24 -17.11
N PRO A 230 24.33 0.10 -18.38
CA PRO A 230 23.62 1.15 -19.10
C PRO A 230 22.37 0.67 -19.85
N ILE A 231 21.51 1.66 -20.12
CA ILE A 231 20.33 1.61 -20.98
C ILE A 231 20.77 1.41 -22.44
N GLY A 232 20.26 0.36 -23.07
CA GLY A 232 20.30 0.16 -24.52
C GLY A 232 18.88 0.22 -25.10
N HIS A 233 18.66 1.25 -25.93
CA HIS A 233 17.87 1.25 -27.16
C HIS A 233 16.37 0.91 -27.12
N TRP A 234 15.52 1.91 -27.37
CA TRP A 234 14.17 1.76 -27.90
C TRP A 234 14.12 2.36 -29.32
N PRO A 235 13.56 1.67 -30.33
CA PRO A 235 13.43 2.25 -31.66
C PRO A 235 12.21 3.17 -31.74
N GLU A 236 12.38 4.21 -32.55
CA GLU A 236 11.36 5.13 -33.02
C GLU A 236 10.17 4.39 -33.64
N ILE A 237 8.95 4.78 -33.27
CA ILE A 237 7.77 4.56 -34.11
C ILE A 237 7.09 5.91 -34.31
N VAL A 238 7.19 6.35 -35.56
CA VAL A 238 6.53 7.51 -36.16
C VAL A 238 5.01 7.33 -36.11
N CYS A 239 4.34 8.38 -35.68
CA CYS A 239 2.89 8.51 -35.69
C CYS A 239 2.43 8.86 -37.12
N SER A 240 1.51 8.09 -37.70
CA SER A 240 0.81 8.45 -38.94
C SER A 240 -0.67 8.07 -38.81
N CYS A 241 -1.50 9.09 -38.60
CA CYS A 241 -2.96 8.97 -38.61
C CYS A 241 -3.48 9.29 -40.00
N THR A 242 -3.97 8.31 -40.77
CA THR A 242 -5.12 8.40 -41.71
C THR A 242 -5.29 7.08 -42.47
N ALA A 243 -6.40 6.37 -42.26
CA ALA A 243 -7.15 5.58 -43.26
C ALA A 243 -8.32 4.81 -42.61
N GLU A 244 -9.42 4.71 -43.34
CA GLU A 244 -10.70 4.06 -43.03
C GLU A 244 -10.63 2.57 -42.60
N PRO A 245 -11.68 2.05 -41.91
CA PRO A 245 -11.73 0.66 -41.47
C PRO A 245 -12.20 -0.30 -42.59
N PRO A 246 -11.59 -1.48 -42.79
CA PRO A 246 -12.15 -2.50 -43.66
C PRO A 246 -13.23 -3.33 -42.94
N ALA A 247 -14.16 -3.82 -43.76
CA ALA A 247 -15.41 -4.47 -43.41
C ALA A 247 -15.29 -5.74 -42.52
N ARG A 248 -16.37 -5.96 -41.76
CA ARG A 248 -16.63 -7.14 -40.92
C ARG A 248 -16.55 -8.44 -41.72
N LEU A 249 -15.72 -9.38 -41.26
CA LEU A 249 -15.85 -10.79 -41.59
C LEU A 249 -16.73 -11.47 -40.53
N ALA A 250 -17.95 -11.84 -40.95
CA ALA A 250 -18.81 -12.75 -40.22
C ALA A 250 -18.17 -14.14 -40.13
N ARG A 251 -18.25 -14.79 -38.97
CA ARG A 251 -17.98 -16.22 -38.80
C ARG A 251 -19.12 -16.90 -38.05
N PRO A 252 -19.34 -18.20 -38.29
CA PRO A 252 -20.67 -18.75 -38.52
C PRO A 252 -21.32 -19.36 -37.28
N ASN A 253 -22.67 -19.39 -37.33
CA ASN A 253 -23.58 -20.15 -36.48
C ASN A 253 -23.06 -21.55 -36.12
N GLU A 254 -22.79 -21.81 -34.84
CA GLU A 254 -22.75 -23.17 -34.33
C GLU A 254 -24.18 -23.68 -34.10
N TYR A 255 -24.50 -24.71 -34.88
CA TYR A 255 -25.74 -25.46 -34.83
C TYR A 255 -25.99 -26.08 -33.45
N PHE A 256 -27.14 -25.74 -32.88
CA PHE A 256 -27.79 -26.45 -31.79
C PHE A 256 -28.12 -27.90 -32.25
N ARG A 257 -27.24 -28.87 -31.97
CA ARG A 257 -27.61 -30.30 -32.11
C ARG A 257 -28.60 -30.67 -31.00
N ARG A 258 -29.89 -30.67 -31.33
CA ARG A 258 -30.92 -31.36 -30.55
C ARG A 258 -30.62 -32.86 -30.52
N ARG A 259 -30.46 -33.44 -29.32
CA ARG A 259 -30.48 -34.90 -29.15
C ARG A 259 -31.90 -35.41 -29.45
N PRO A 260 -32.07 -36.54 -30.18
CA PRO A 260 -33.39 -37.14 -30.34
C PRO A 260 -33.87 -37.76 -29.01
N ARG A 261 -35.17 -37.62 -28.73
CA ARG A 261 -35.85 -38.32 -27.62
C ARG A 261 -35.91 -39.83 -27.90
N PRO A 262 -35.73 -40.70 -26.89
CA PRO A 262 -35.95 -42.13 -27.06
C PRO A 262 -37.46 -42.47 -27.18
N PRO A 263 -37.84 -43.53 -27.90
CA PRO A 263 -39.24 -43.95 -28.04
C PRO A 263 -39.79 -44.57 -26.74
N PRO A 264 -41.12 -44.57 -26.53
CA PRO A 264 -41.73 -45.14 -25.34
C PRO A 264 -41.61 -46.67 -25.34
N ARG A 265 -41.24 -47.23 -24.18
CA ARG A 265 -41.27 -48.67 -23.91
C ARG A 265 -42.71 -49.18 -24.04
N ARG A 266 -42.97 -50.07 -24.99
CA ARG A 266 -44.16 -50.91 -24.99
C ARG A 266 -44.07 -51.86 -23.79
N GLN A 267 -45.10 -51.83 -22.93
CA GLN A 267 -45.36 -52.90 -21.98
C GLN A 267 -45.82 -54.12 -22.76
N ALA A 268 -45.16 -55.26 -22.56
CA ALA A 268 -45.66 -56.56 -22.97
C ALA A 268 -46.29 -57.21 -21.75
N THR A 269 -47.52 -57.67 -21.94
CA THR A 269 -48.25 -58.67 -21.16
C THR A 269 -47.46 -59.94 -20.96
#